data_AF-A0AAV2IHL1-F1
#
_entry.id   AF-A0AAV2IHL1-F1
#
_cell.length_a   1.000
_cell.length_b   1.000
_cell.length_c   1.000
_cell.angle_alpha   90.00
_cell.angle_beta   90.00
_cell.angle_gamma   90.00
#
_symmetry.space_group_name_H-M   'P 1'
#
loop_
_entity.id
_entity.type
_entity.pdbx_description
1 polymer ?
#
loop_
_entity_poly.entity_id
_entity_poly.type
_entity_poly.pdbx_seq_one_letter_code
_entity_poly.pdbx_strand_id
1 'polypeptide(L)'
;TNGFCDNGVKCEKGWFGPQCQYQDLTVNATFTPERLESILSDGDDTTCNERPTDNSVSVELRNASLITWIRLSYNDSVSESPNLYEIKLELKVTGTDQSATKCDGQKKYVDKENNIIDIKCDLKFESAKINISGEVVGYLCSIYISGGRNIALKQNASQS
;
A
#
# COMPACT_ATOMS: atom_id res chain seq x y z
N THR A 1 -7.14 -17.10 6.78
CA THR A 1 -8.18 -16.11 6.42
C THR A 1 -8.32 -16.14 4.92
N ASN A 2 -9.56 -16.19 4.42
CA ASN A 2 -9.85 -16.55 3.03
C ASN A 2 -10.07 -15.31 2.14
N GLY A 3 -9.91 -14.11 2.69
CA GLY A 3 -10.07 -12.85 1.97
C GLY A 3 -11.53 -12.56 1.61
N PHE A 4 -12.50 -12.97 2.44
CA PHE A 4 -13.90 -12.60 2.20
C PHE A 4 -14.16 -11.16 2.66
N CYS A 5 -15.08 -10.47 2.00
CA CYS A 5 -15.63 -9.21 2.50
C CYS A 5 -16.63 -9.53 3.62
N ASP A 6 -16.44 -8.99 4.82
CA ASP A 6 -17.49 -9.04 5.84
C ASP A 6 -18.68 -8.22 5.35
N ASN A 7 -19.82 -8.88 5.15
CA ASN A 7 -21.09 -8.31 4.67
C ASN A 7 -20.97 -7.50 3.36
N GLY A 8 -19.94 -7.75 2.55
CA GLY A 8 -19.74 -7.08 1.25
C GLY A 8 -19.19 -5.65 1.31
N VAL A 9 -18.77 -5.15 2.49
CA VAL A 9 -18.37 -3.73 2.65
C VAL A 9 -16.89 -3.56 2.95
N LYS A 10 -16.29 -4.44 3.77
CA LYS A 10 -14.89 -4.32 4.22
C LYS A 10 -14.17 -5.65 4.12
N CYS A 11 -12.91 -5.63 3.71
CA CYS A 11 -12.08 -6.83 3.69
C CYS A 11 -11.77 -7.32 5.09
N GLU A 12 -11.70 -8.65 5.27
CA GLU A 12 -11.06 -9.23 6.45
C GLU A 12 -9.66 -8.63 6.66
N LYS A 13 -9.27 -8.41 7.91
CA LYS A 13 -7.94 -7.90 8.26
C LYS A 13 -6.84 -8.72 7.59
N GLY A 14 -5.90 -8.03 6.92
CA GLY A 14 -4.82 -8.65 6.14
C GLY A 14 -5.16 -8.88 4.69
N TRP A 15 -6.30 -8.38 4.21
CA TRP A 15 -6.72 -8.45 2.82
C TRP A 15 -7.18 -7.09 2.31
N PHE A 16 -6.97 -6.83 1.03
CA PHE A 16 -7.40 -5.60 0.38
C PHE A 16 -7.67 -5.79 -1.12
N GLY A 17 -8.22 -4.75 -1.74
CA GLY A 17 -8.56 -4.68 -3.15
C GLY A 17 -10.04 -4.95 -3.43
N PRO A 18 -10.48 -4.78 -4.70
CA PRO A 18 -11.91 -4.78 -5.07
C PRO A 18 -12.70 -6.02 -4.66
N GLN A 19 -12.03 -7.16 -4.50
CA GLN A 19 -12.61 -8.42 -4.06
C GLN A 19 -11.81 -9.03 -2.91
N CYS A 20 -11.10 -8.21 -2.14
CA CYS A 20 -10.24 -8.65 -1.03
C CYS A 20 -9.25 -9.75 -1.43
N GLN A 21 -8.80 -9.69 -2.69
CA GLN A 21 -8.03 -10.75 -3.32
C GLN A 21 -6.53 -10.64 -3.06
N TYR A 22 -6.06 -9.52 -2.50
CA TYR A 22 -4.65 -9.28 -2.25
C TYR A 22 -4.35 -9.36 -0.77
N GLN A 23 -3.31 -10.10 -0.41
CA GLN A 23 -2.82 -10.11 0.97
C GLN A 23 -2.14 -8.77 1.25
N ASP A 24 -2.53 -8.13 2.35
CA ASP A 24 -1.90 -6.93 2.86
C ASP A 24 -0.75 -7.26 3.81
N LEU A 25 0.47 -6.89 3.42
CA LEU A 25 1.67 -7.09 4.21
C LEU A 25 1.84 -6.07 5.35
N THR A 26 1.06 -4.99 5.38
CA THR A 26 1.22 -3.94 6.40
C THR A 26 0.68 -4.32 7.77
N VAL A 27 -0.19 -5.33 7.87
CA VAL A 27 -0.84 -5.75 9.13
C VAL A 27 0.13 -6.13 10.25
N ASN A 28 1.33 -6.60 9.92
CA ASN A 28 2.38 -6.91 10.89
C ASN A 28 3.65 -6.10 10.64
N ALA A 29 3.55 -4.99 9.91
CA ALA A 29 4.67 -4.09 9.64
C ALA A 29 4.74 -3.02 10.73
N THR A 30 5.95 -2.51 10.96
CA THR A 30 6.17 -1.38 11.86
C THR A 30 6.32 -0.09 11.06
N PHE A 31 5.76 1.00 11.56
CA PHE A 31 5.80 2.30 10.89
C PHE A 31 6.77 3.27 11.57
N THR A 32 7.37 4.17 10.80
CA THR A 32 8.12 5.31 11.32
C THR A 32 7.60 6.59 10.66
N PRO A 33 7.05 7.54 11.43
CA PRO A 33 6.84 7.52 12.88
C PRO A 33 5.78 6.50 13.34
N GLU A 34 5.97 5.89 14.52
CA GLU A 34 5.15 4.80 15.08
C GLU A 34 3.66 5.14 15.16
N ARG A 35 3.31 6.39 15.47
CA ARG A 35 1.92 6.85 15.52
C ARG A 35 1.12 6.66 14.22
N LEU A 36 1.79 6.51 13.09
CA LEU A 36 1.13 6.29 11.80
C LEU A 36 0.68 4.84 11.62
N GLU A 37 1.21 3.89 12.40
CA GLU A 37 0.81 2.49 12.32
C GLU A 37 -0.68 2.33 12.60
N SER A 38 -1.19 2.92 13.68
CA SER A 38 -2.61 2.83 14.06
C SER A 38 -3.57 3.56 13.12
N ILE A 39 -3.06 4.27 12.11
CA ILE A 39 -3.83 5.06 11.16
C ILE A 39 -3.73 4.42 9.78
N LEU A 40 -2.50 4.18 9.29
CA LEU A 40 -2.25 3.80 7.91
C LEU A 40 -2.37 2.29 7.64
N SER A 41 -2.54 1.44 8.67
CA SER A 41 -2.70 -0.01 8.54
C SER A 41 -3.90 -0.57 9.33
N ASP A 42 -4.84 0.28 9.74
CA ASP A 42 -6.08 -0.14 10.41
C ASP A 42 -7.10 -0.78 9.43
N GLY A 43 -6.82 -0.67 8.13
CA GLY A 43 -7.65 -1.15 7.03
C GLY A 43 -8.91 -0.31 6.83
N ASP A 44 -8.95 0.93 7.35
CA ASP A 44 -10.06 1.86 7.22
C ASP A 44 -9.65 3.09 6.39
N ASP A 45 -10.11 3.14 5.15
CA ASP A 45 -9.80 4.25 4.24
C ASP A 45 -10.42 5.59 4.69
N THR A 46 -11.20 5.62 5.78
CA THR A 46 -11.77 6.85 6.36
C THR A 46 -10.96 7.42 7.52
N THR A 47 -10.04 6.65 8.11
CA THR A 47 -9.14 7.13 9.17
C THR A 47 -7.88 7.68 8.52
N CYS A 48 -7.64 8.99 8.63
CA CYS A 48 -6.54 9.63 7.90
C CYS A 48 -5.47 10.26 8.80
N ASN A 49 -4.25 10.33 8.28
CA ASN A 49 -3.25 11.23 8.81
C ASN A 49 -3.74 12.66 8.56
N GLU A 50 -3.80 13.47 9.60
CA GLU A 50 -4.26 14.86 9.55
C GLU A 50 -3.11 15.83 9.86
N ARG A 51 -1.88 15.43 9.53
CA ARG A 51 -0.68 16.25 9.75
C ARG A 51 -0.03 16.61 8.41
N PRO A 52 -0.42 17.73 7.79
CA PRO A 52 0.16 18.22 6.53
C PRO A 52 1.69 18.40 6.55
N THR A 53 2.30 18.48 7.74
CA THR A 53 3.75 18.61 7.91
C THR A 53 4.49 17.28 7.72
N ASP A 54 3.79 16.15 7.78
CA ASP A 54 4.37 14.85 7.47
C ASP A 54 4.59 14.72 5.97
N ASN A 55 5.84 14.53 5.58
CA ASN A 55 6.25 14.38 4.19
C ASN A 55 6.88 13.02 3.90
N SER A 56 6.98 12.15 4.90
CA SER A 56 7.58 10.83 4.76
C SER A 56 7.05 9.85 5.81
N VAL A 57 6.95 8.59 5.39
CA VAL A 57 6.64 7.46 6.26
C VAL A 57 7.49 6.27 5.80
N SER A 58 8.07 5.57 6.77
CA SER A 58 8.75 4.29 6.52
C SER A 58 7.89 3.15 7.01
N VAL A 59 7.76 2.10 6.20
CA VAL A 59 7.08 0.85 6.53
C VAL A 59 8.10 -0.26 6.50
N GLU A 60 8.27 -0.95 7.62
CA GLU A 60 9.21 -2.07 7.75
C GLU A 60 8.44 -3.37 7.96
N LEU A 61 8.50 -4.24 6.96
CA LEU A 61 7.83 -5.54 6.93
C LEU A 61 8.52 -6.51 7.88
N ARG A 62 7.72 -7.32 8.59
CA ARG A 62 8.22 -8.38 9.48
C ARG A 62 9.13 -9.38 8.77
N ASN A 63 8.79 -9.72 7.53
CA ASN A 63 9.58 -10.60 6.67
C ASN A 63 9.82 -9.87 5.35
N ALA A 64 11.03 -10.03 4.80
CA ALA A 64 11.30 -9.57 3.44
C ALA A 64 10.34 -10.26 2.46
N SER A 65 9.85 -9.52 1.46
CA SER A 65 8.88 -10.05 0.50
C SER A 65 9.04 -9.42 -0.88
N LEU A 66 8.61 -10.15 -1.91
CA LEU A 66 8.50 -9.63 -3.27
C LEU A 66 7.28 -8.70 -3.36
N ILE A 67 7.54 -7.41 -3.37
CA ILE A 67 6.49 -6.39 -3.46
C ILE A 67 6.20 -6.13 -4.94
N THR A 68 4.97 -6.40 -5.36
CA THR A 68 4.55 -6.26 -6.78
C THR A 68 3.85 -4.93 -7.08
N TRP A 69 3.16 -4.38 -6.09
CA TRP A 69 2.51 -3.07 -6.14
C TRP A 69 2.09 -2.62 -4.74
N ILE A 70 1.82 -1.33 -4.61
CA ILE A 70 1.42 -0.66 -3.37
C ILE A 70 0.18 0.19 -3.68
N ARG A 71 -0.79 0.21 -2.77
CA ARG A 71 -1.95 1.10 -2.83
C ARG A 71 -1.85 2.14 -1.71
N LEU A 72 -2.11 3.39 -2.07
CA LEU A 72 -2.27 4.48 -1.13
C LEU A 72 -3.70 5.01 -1.24
N SER A 73 -4.40 5.09 -0.12
CA SER A 73 -5.65 5.85 0.00
C SER A 73 -5.35 7.21 0.64
N TYR A 74 -6.03 8.26 0.21
CA TYR A 74 -5.85 9.61 0.71
C TYR A 74 -7.21 10.32 0.90
N ASN A 75 -7.23 11.41 1.67
CA ASN A 75 -8.46 12.18 1.88
C ASN A 75 -8.71 13.23 0.81
N ASP A 76 -9.95 13.73 0.74
CA ASP A 76 -10.39 14.70 -0.28
C ASP A 76 -9.60 16.03 -0.29
N SER A 77 -8.86 16.34 0.78
CA SER A 77 -8.12 17.61 0.91
C SER A 77 -7.02 17.76 -0.15
N VAL A 78 -6.60 16.66 -0.78
CA VAL A 78 -5.52 16.65 -1.79
C VAL A 78 -5.96 16.16 -3.17
N SER A 79 -7.23 15.84 -3.39
CA SER A 79 -7.73 15.27 -4.67
C SER A 79 -7.53 16.16 -5.89
N GLU A 80 -7.47 17.48 -5.67
CA GLU A 80 -7.17 18.47 -6.72
C GLU A 80 -5.70 18.95 -6.73
N SER A 81 -4.86 18.42 -5.84
CA SER A 81 -3.46 18.83 -5.77
C SER A 81 -2.66 18.28 -6.95
N PRO A 82 -1.87 19.12 -7.66
CA PRO A 82 -0.93 18.62 -8.68
C PRO A 82 0.15 17.70 -8.07
N ASN A 83 0.36 17.78 -6.76
CA ASN A 83 1.43 17.08 -6.05
C ASN A 83 1.11 15.59 -5.82
N LEU A 84 -0.11 15.12 -6.12
CA LEU A 84 -0.48 13.70 -6.08
C LEU A 84 0.45 12.83 -6.97
N TYR A 85 0.97 13.41 -8.05
CA TYR A 85 1.89 12.69 -8.96
C TYR A 85 3.34 12.67 -8.47
N GLU A 86 3.70 13.48 -7.47
CA GLU A 86 5.10 13.67 -7.03
C GLU A 86 5.56 12.68 -5.96
N ILE A 87 4.72 11.71 -5.59
CA ILE A 87 5.03 10.70 -4.57
C ILE A 87 6.32 9.94 -4.93
N LYS A 88 7.31 9.97 -4.05
CA LYS A 88 8.56 9.23 -4.22
C LYS A 88 8.51 7.99 -3.36
N LEU A 89 8.72 6.85 -4.00
CA LEU A 89 8.73 5.55 -3.34
C LEU A 89 10.10 4.88 -3.52
N GLU A 90 10.74 4.61 -2.39
CA GLU A 90 12.09 4.07 -2.29
C GLU A 90 12.07 2.80 -1.43
N LEU A 91 12.63 1.70 -1.92
CA LEU A 91 12.68 0.43 -1.20
C LEU A 91 14.12 0.09 -0.84
N LYS A 92 14.34 -0.31 0.39
CA LYS A 92 15.62 -0.87 0.81
C LYS A 92 15.62 -2.37 0.56
N VAL A 93 16.59 -2.84 -0.24
CA VAL A 93 16.78 -4.26 -0.54
C VAL A 93 17.36 -4.96 0.67
N THR A 94 16.79 -6.10 1.05
CA THR A 94 17.32 -6.89 2.17
C THR A 94 18.66 -7.53 1.78
N GLY A 95 19.66 -7.46 2.66
CA GLY A 95 20.94 -8.18 2.48
C GLY A 95 21.95 -7.49 1.55
N THR A 96 21.72 -6.24 1.14
CA THR A 96 22.73 -5.46 0.42
C THR A 96 22.97 -4.11 1.12
N ASP A 97 24.20 -3.63 1.08
CA ASP A 97 24.57 -2.26 1.46
C ASP A 97 24.11 -1.22 0.42
N GLN A 98 23.36 -1.64 -0.61
CA GLN A 98 22.91 -0.74 -1.67
C GLN A 98 21.90 0.28 -1.14
N SER A 99 22.07 1.50 -1.62
CA SER A 99 21.13 2.60 -1.47
C SER A 99 19.75 2.22 -2.00
N ALA A 100 18.70 2.77 -1.39
CA ALA A 100 17.32 2.45 -1.70
C ALA A 100 17.06 2.41 -3.22
N THR A 101 16.44 1.32 -3.69
CA THR A 101 16.06 1.12 -5.08
C THR A 101 14.66 1.68 -5.28
N LYS A 102 14.47 2.47 -6.34
CA LYS A 102 13.15 2.92 -6.75
C LYS A 102 12.36 1.76 -7.34
N CYS A 103 11.04 1.72 -7.18
CA CYS A 103 10.22 0.78 -7.97
C CYS A 103 10.54 0.95 -9.46
N ASP A 104 10.94 -0.13 -10.12
CA ASP A 104 11.35 -0.07 -11.51
C ASP A 104 10.19 0.48 -12.37
N GLY A 105 10.44 1.58 -13.08
CA GLY A 105 9.47 2.27 -13.93
C GLY A 105 8.28 2.96 -13.25
N GLN A 106 8.22 3.05 -11.90
CA GLN A 106 7.16 3.70 -11.07
C GLN A 106 5.87 4.05 -11.83
N LYS A 107 5.15 3.04 -12.35
CA LYS A 107 3.88 3.29 -13.02
C LYS A 107 2.84 3.56 -11.94
N LYS A 108 2.38 4.81 -11.89
CA LYS A 108 1.35 5.26 -10.96
C LYS A 108 0.02 5.33 -11.70
N TYR A 109 -1.00 4.76 -11.11
CA TYR A 109 -2.39 4.93 -11.52
C TYR A 109 -3.10 5.71 -10.42
N VAL A 110 -3.65 6.87 -10.77
CA VAL A 110 -4.37 7.75 -9.85
C VAL A 110 -5.85 7.65 -10.18
N ASP A 111 -6.62 7.17 -9.22
CA ASP A 111 -8.08 7.17 -9.23
C ASP A 111 -8.55 8.29 -8.29
N LYS A 112 -8.96 9.41 -8.89
CA LYS A 112 -9.44 10.58 -8.14
C LYS A 112 -10.86 10.40 -7.60
N GLU A 113 -11.67 9.53 -8.21
CA GLU A 113 -13.06 9.32 -7.78
C GLU A 113 -13.10 8.53 -6.47
N ASN A 114 -12.14 7.61 -6.30
CA ASN A 114 -12.01 6.78 -5.10
C ASN A 114 -10.86 7.21 -4.18
N ASN A 115 -10.18 8.32 -4.48
CA ASN A 115 -8.99 8.81 -3.77
C ASN A 115 -7.89 7.75 -3.55
N ILE A 116 -7.57 7.02 -4.61
CA ILE A 116 -6.59 5.93 -4.59
C ILE A 116 -5.42 6.21 -5.53
N ILE A 117 -4.23 5.81 -5.11
CA ILE A 117 -3.03 5.75 -5.95
C ILE A 117 -2.45 4.35 -5.89
N ASP A 118 -2.44 3.68 -7.03
CA ASP A 118 -1.79 2.39 -7.20
C ASP A 118 -0.41 2.59 -7.83
N ILE A 119 0.63 2.12 -7.15
CA ILE A 119 2.02 2.21 -7.59
C ILE A 119 2.51 0.81 -7.91
N LYS A 120 2.76 0.53 -9.19
CA LYS A 120 3.30 -0.76 -9.62
C LYS A 120 4.80 -0.83 -9.31
N CYS A 121 5.22 -1.96 -8.78
CA CYS A 121 6.60 -2.26 -8.39
C CYS A 121 6.97 -3.65 -8.93
N ASP A 122 7.49 -3.77 -10.14
CA ASP A 122 7.92 -5.08 -10.67
C ASP A 122 9.35 -5.41 -10.20
N LEU A 123 9.54 -5.47 -8.88
CA LEU A 123 10.85 -5.75 -8.28
C LEU A 123 11.21 -7.23 -8.40
N LYS A 124 12.49 -7.51 -8.70
CA LYS A 124 13.03 -8.87 -8.83
C LYS A 124 13.73 -9.37 -7.55
N PHE A 125 13.60 -8.63 -6.45
CA PHE A 125 14.25 -8.91 -5.18
C PHE A 125 13.29 -8.63 -4.02
N GLU A 126 13.56 -9.26 -2.88
CA GLU A 126 12.79 -9.05 -1.67
C GLU A 126 13.21 -7.76 -0.97
N SER A 127 12.22 -7.03 -0.44
CA SER A 127 12.44 -5.84 0.37
C SER A 127 11.76 -6.00 1.72
N ALA A 128 12.43 -5.54 2.76
CA ALA A 128 11.87 -5.45 4.11
C ALA A 128 11.47 -4.01 4.48
N LYS A 129 11.92 -2.98 3.76
CA LYS A 129 11.65 -1.59 4.14
C LYS A 129 11.29 -0.72 2.95
N ILE A 130 10.18 -0.01 3.08
CA ILE A 130 9.62 0.90 2.09
C ILE A 130 9.58 2.30 2.69
N ASN A 131 10.15 3.28 2.00
CA ASN A 131 10.06 4.69 2.32
C ASN A 131 9.15 5.36 1.29
N ILE A 132 8.06 5.96 1.77
CA ILE A 132 7.13 6.75 0.97
C ILE A 132 7.35 8.20 1.37
N SER A 133 7.52 9.08 0.39
CA SER A 133 7.72 10.50 0.64
C SER A 133 7.00 11.37 -0.38
N GLY A 134 6.63 12.57 0.04
CA GLY A 134 5.81 13.51 -0.71
C GLY A 134 4.79 14.18 0.19
N GLU A 135 4.23 15.30 -0.27
CA GLU A 135 3.26 16.08 0.52
C GLU A 135 1.97 15.31 0.82
N VAL A 136 1.62 14.33 -0.02
CA VAL A 136 0.44 13.48 0.19
C VAL A 136 0.49 12.71 1.51
N VAL A 137 1.70 12.45 2.07
CA VAL A 137 1.87 11.63 3.28
C VAL A 137 1.10 12.22 4.45
N GLY A 138 1.00 13.54 4.53
CA GLY A 138 0.22 14.27 5.53
C GLY A 138 -1.28 14.07 5.45
N TYR A 139 -1.77 13.37 4.42
CA TYR A 139 -3.18 13.17 4.08
C TYR A 139 -3.53 11.71 3.75
N LEU A 140 -2.58 10.79 3.90
CA LEU A 140 -2.81 9.36 3.65
C LEU A 140 -3.77 8.79 4.69
N CYS A 141 -4.68 7.93 4.23
CA CYS A 141 -5.61 7.19 5.07
C CYS A 141 -5.19 5.74 5.24
N SER A 142 -4.72 5.11 4.17
CA SER A 142 -4.23 3.73 4.28
C SER A 142 -3.10 3.46 3.30
N ILE A 143 -2.18 2.59 3.73
CA ILE A 143 -1.12 2.03 2.91
C ILE A 143 -1.35 0.53 2.87
N TYR A 144 -1.48 -0.02 1.66
CA TYR A 144 -1.54 -1.45 1.44
C TYR A 144 -0.35 -1.89 0.61
N ILE A 145 0.34 -2.94 1.05
CA ILE A 145 1.49 -3.51 0.34
C ILE A 145 1.13 -4.93 -0.10
N SER A 146 1.15 -5.17 -1.41
CA SER A 146 0.74 -6.46 -1.95
C SER A 146 1.72 -7.58 -1.59
N GLY A 147 1.18 -8.62 -0.94
CA GLY A 147 1.87 -9.89 -0.65
C GLY A 147 1.57 -11.01 -1.64
N GLY A 148 0.89 -10.70 -2.74
CA GLY A 148 0.41 -11.67 -3.73
C GLY A 148 -1.12 -11.74 -3.78
N ARG A 149 -1.63 -12.44 -4.80
CA ARG A 149 -3.06 -12.63 -5.03
C ARG A 149 -3.48 -14.01 -4.56
N ASN A 150 -4.54 -14.08 -3.77
CA ASN A 150 -5.20 -15.35 -3.51
C ASN A 150 -6.06 -15.72 -4.73
N ILE A 151 -5.60 -16.72 -5.50
CA ILE A 151 -6.29 -17.25 -6.68
C ILE A 151 -7.07 -18.53 -6.32
N ALA A 152 -7.14 -18.93 -5.04
CA ALA A 152 -7.88 -20.11 -4.60
C ALA A 152 -9.40 -19.88 -4.57
N LEU A 153 -9.98 -19.44 -5.69
CA LEU A 153 -11.40 -19.60 -5.95
C LEU A 153 -11.62 -21.06 -6.33
N LYS A 154 -12.22 -21.84 -5.43
CA LYS A 154 -12.83 -23.15 -5.74
C LYS A 154 -14.06 -23.00 -6.64
N GLN A 155 -13.94 -22.28 -7.75
CA GLN A 155 -14.96 -22.21 -8.77
C GLN A 155 -14.57 -23.09 -9.94
N ASN A 156 -15.54 -23.85 -10.45
CA ASN A 156 -15.36 -24.60 -11.69
C ASN A 156 -15.12 -23.59 -12.82
N ALA A 157 -13.90 -23.58 -13.35
CA ALA A 157 -13.60 -22.83 -14.57
C ALA A 157 -14.24 -23.58 -15.75
N SER A 158 -15.29 -23.00 -16.33
CA SER A 158 -15.75 -23.40 -17.66
C SER A 158 -15.16 -22.42 -18.68
N GLN A 159 -14.26 -22.94 -19.51
CA GLN A 159 -13.76 -22.24 -20.70
C GLN A 159 -14.80 -22.38 -21.81
N SER A 160 -15.26 -21.27 -22.38
CA SER A 160 -16.04 -21.21 -23.62
C SER A 160 -15.13 -21.09 -24.83
#